data_AF-A0A7S0KGM4-F1
#
_entry.id   AF-A0A7S0KGM4-F1
#
_cell.length_a   1.000
_cell.length_b   1.000
_cell.length_c   1.000
_cell.angle_alpha   90.00
_cell.angle_beta   90.00
_cell.angle_gamma   90.00
#
_symmetry.space_group_name_H-M   'P 1'
#
loop_
_entity.id
_entity.type
_entity.pdbx_description
1 polymer ?
#
loop_
_entity_poly.entity_id
_entity_poly.type
_entity_poly.pdbx_seq_one_letter_code
_entity_poly.pdbx_strand_id
1 'polypeptide(L)'
;AKAKAEAKAKAKAEAEAGVTCDSKESCQDAAEAAGFQIGGGGYDFAGDWHTKGCYMYNSGKYEGMAFFGTGGDTEAMSESVDEPKVRVMCPTLTEAEAKAKAEAKAKAKAEAEAGVTCDSKESCQDAAEAAGFQIGGGGYDFAGDWHTKGCYMYNSGKYEGMAFFGTGGDTEAMSESVDEPKVRVMCPTLTEAEAKAKA
;
A
#
# COMPACT_ATOMS: atom_id res chain seq x y z
N ALA A 1 -25.78 3.58 -18.62
CA ALA A 1 -26.35 4.19 -17.41
C ALA A 1 -26.97 3.16 -16.46
N LYS A 2 -27.93 2.33 -16.91
CA LYS A 2 -28.57 1.29 -16.08
C LYS A 2 -27.60 0.25 -15.47
N ALA A 3 -26.62 -0.24 -16.24
CA ALA A 3 -25.64 -1.22 -15.74
C ALA A 3 -24.74 -0.71 -14.59
N LYS A 4 -24.41 0.59 -14.55
CA LYS A 4 -23.64 1.18 -13.44
C LYS A 4 -24.48 1.41 -12.18
N ALA A 5 -25.79 1.63 -12.34
CA ALA A 5 -26.72 1.76 -11.22
C ALA A 5 -27.09 0.39 -10.63
N GLU A 6 -27.23 -0.64 -11.47
CA GLU A 6 -27.50 -2.03 -11.05
C GLU A 6 -26.27 -2.68 -10.40
N ALA A 7 -25.04 -2.34 -10.83
CA ALA A 7 -23.82 -2.71 -10.10
C ALA A 7 -23.72 -2.00 -8.73
N LYS A 8 -24.09 -0.72 -8.65
CA LYS A 8 -24.19 0.02 -7.37
C LYS A 8 -25.26 -0.58 -6.44
N ALA A 9 -26.38 -1.06 -6.98
CA ALA A 9 -27.45 -1.69 -6.22
C ALA A 9 -27.11 -3.12 -5.78
N LYS A 10 -26.35 -3.87 -6.59
CA LYS A 10 -25.87 -5.21 -6.24
C LYS A 10 -24.75 -5.16 -5.19
N ALA A 11 -23.83 -4.20 -5.28
CA ALA A 11 -22.86 -3.91 -4.22
C ALA A 11 -23.52 -3.44 -2.91
N LYS A 12 -24.65 -2.71 -3.01
CA LYS A 12 -25.46 -2.33 -1.84
C LYS A 12 -26.12 -3.53 -1.16
N ALA A 13 -26.52 -4.56 -1.91
CA ALA A 13 -27.15 -5.77 -1.38
C ALA A 13 -26.13 -6.79 -0.82
N GLU A 14 -24.92 -6.86 -1.39
CA GLU A 14 -23.86 -7.76 -0.90
C GLU A 14 -23.11 -7.17 0.31
N ALA A 15 -23.22 -5.86 0.56
CA ALA A 15 -22.81 -5.21 1.80
C ALA A 15 -23.69 -5.58 3.00
N GLU A 16 -24.92 -6.09 2.81
CA GLU A 16 -25.82 -6.48 3.93
C GLU A 16 -25.50 -7.87 4.51
N ALA A 17 -24.55 -8.60 3.93
CA ALA A 17 -24.06 -9.89 4.44
C ALA A 17 -22.59 -9.83 4.91
N GLY A 18 -22.00 -8.63 4.99
CA GLY A 18 -20.60 -8.45 5.36
C GLY A 18 -20.37 -8.45 6.87
N VAL A 19 -19.14 -8.82 7.27
CA VAL A 19 -18.67 -8.70 8.65
C VAL A 19 -18.21 -7.26 8.88
N THR A 20 -18.32 -6.76 10.11
CA THR A 20 -17.87 -5.41 10.45
C THR A 20 -16.35 -5.32 10.33
N CYS A 21 -15.84 -4.33 9.60
CA CYS A 21 -14.40 -4.13 9.48
C CYS A 21 -13.85 -3.59 10.81
N ASP A 22 -13.28 -4.48 11.62
CA ASP A 22 -12.66 -4.19 12.91
C ASP A 22 -11.19 -3.73 12.79
N SER A 23 -10.61 -3.78 11.58
CA SER A 23 -9.23 -3.35 11.31
C SER A 23 -9.15 -2.27 10.24
N LYS A 24 -8.13 -1.41 10.35
CA LYS A 24 -7.82 -0.37 9.34
C LYS A 24 -7.63 -1.00 7.95
N GLU A 25 -6.92 -2.11 7.90
CA GLU A 25 -6.55 -2.77 6.64
C GLU A 25 -7.78 -3.37 5.96
N SER A 26 -8.62 -4.09 6.71
CA SER A 26 -9.86 -4.66 6.18
C SER A 26 -10.84 -3.56 5.73
N CYS A 27 -10.91 -2.45 6.47
CA CYS A 27 -11.66 -1.26 6.07
C CYS A 27 -11.17 -0.66 4.76
N GLN A 28 -9.85 -0.56 4.58
CA GLN A 28 -9.25 0.01 3.38
C GLN A 28 -9.57 -0.87 2.17
N ASP A 29 -9.30 -2.18 2.27
CA ASP A 29 -9.58 -3.15 1.22
C ASP A 29 -11.06 -3.14 0.81
N ALA A 30 -11.97 -3.10 1.79
CA ALA A 30 -13.41 -3.06 1.55
C ALA A 30 -13.84 -1.75 0.87
N ALA A 31 -13.27 -0.61 1.29
CA ALA A 31 -13.55 0.68 0.68
C ALA A 31 -13.02 0.75 -0.76
N GLU A 32 -11.81 0.27 -1.04
CA GLU A 32 -11.23 0.19 -2.38
C GLU A 32 -12.06 -0.75 -3.28
N ALA A 33 -12.44 -1.92 -2.76
CA ALA A 33 -13.29 -2.88 -3.49
C ALA A 33 -14.67 -2.30 -3.84
N ALA A 34 -15.22 -1.46 -2.96
CA ALA A 34 -16.46 -0.75 -3.19
C ALA A 34 -16.29 0.50 -4.08
N GLY A 35 -15.07 0.85 -4.47
CA GLY A 35 -14.75 1.97 -5.36
C GLY A 35 -14.74 3.33 -4.67
N PHE A 36 -14.43 3.38 -3.37
CA PHE A 36 -14.32 4.60 -2.58
C PHE A 36 -12.88 5.09 -2.50
N GLN A 37 -12.73 6.41 -2.37
CA GLN A 37 -11.43 7.03 -2.13
C GLN A 37 -11.02 6.85 -0.67
N ILE A 38 -9.78 6.43 -0.45
CA ILE A 38 -9.20 6.24 0.88
C ILE A 38 -8.77 7.59 1.45
N GLY A 39 -9.48 8.08 2.47
CA GLY A 39 -9.31 9.43 3.01
C GLY A 39 -9.66 10.53 2.02
N GLY A 40 -9.22 11.75 2.31
CA GLY A 40 -9.36 12.90 1.41
C GLY A 40 -9.88 14.17 2.08
N GLY A 41 -10.02 15.23 1.29
CA GLY A 41 -10.48 16.53 1.79
C GLY A 41 -9.55 17.20 2.80
N GLY A 42 -8.27 16.81 2.84
CA GLY A 42 -7.27 17.27 3.79
C GLY A 42 -7.14 16.43 5.07
N TYR A 43 -7.81 15.27 5.13
CA TYR A 43 -7.79 14.36 6.27
C TYR A 43 -7.20 13.00 5.90
N ASP A 44 -6.44 12.43 6.83
CA ASP A 44 -5.93 11.06 6.73
C ASP A 44 -7.06 10.04 6.74
N PHE A 45 -6.82 8.87 6.15
CA PHE A 45 -7.78 7.78 6.15
C PHE A 45 -8.12 7.29 7.56
N ALA A 46 -7.11 7.09 8.40
CA ALA A 46 -7.28 6.55 9.75
C ALA A 46 -6.87 7.58 10.80
N GLY A 47 -7.68 7.73 11.84
CA GLY A 47 -7.42 8.69 12.91
C GLY A 47 -8.39 8.56 14.09
N ASP A 48 -8.16 9.35 15.13
CA ASP A 48 -9.08 9.44 16.26
C ASP A 48 -10.32 10.27 15.89
N TRP A 49 -11.17 9.66 15.07
CA TRP A 49 -12.43 10.24 14.64
C TRP A 49 -13.51 9.99 15.68
N HIS A 50 -14.52 10.87 15.71
CA HIS A 50 -15.70 10.66 16.56
C HIS A 50 -16.45 9.36 16.20
N THR A 51 -16.52 9.04 14.91
CA THR A 51 -17.13 7.79 14.44
C THR A 51 -16.05 6.72 14.42
N LYS A 52 -16.19 5.68 15.24
CA LYS A 52 -15.22 4.57 15.35
C LYS A 52 -15.51 3.48 14.34
N GLY A 53 -14.49 2.75 13.88
CA GLY A 53 -14.62 1.70 12.86
C GLY A 53 -14.67 2.24 11.43
N CYS A 54 -15.01 1.38 10.48
CA CYS A 54 -15.03 1.73 9.06
C CYS A 54 -16.31 2.45 8.64
N TYR A 55 -16.18 3.61 8.01
CA TYR A 55 -17.32 4.36 7.50
C TYR A 55 -16.93 5.14 6.24
N MET A 56 -17.94 5.50 5.45
CA MET A 56 -17.78 6.33 4.26
C MET A 56 -18.85 7.40 4.21
N TYR A 57 -18.66 8.39 3.35
CA TYR A 57 -19.67 9.40 3.06
C TYR A 57 -20.35 9.09 1.73
N ASN A 58 -21.68 8.91 1.75
CA ASN A 58 -22.48 8.67 0.55
C ASN A 58 -22.95 9.95 -0.13
N SER A 59 -22.74 11.11 0.51
CA SER A 59 -23.20 12.42 0.07
C SER A 59 -22.45 13.55 0.77
N GLY A 60 -22.59 14.78 0.27
CA GLY A 60 -22.01 15.98 0.85
C GLY A 60 -20.55 16.22 0.43
N LYS A 61 -19.84 17.07 1.18
CA LYS A 61 -18.48 17.54 0.82
C LYS A 61 -17.46 16.39 0.70
N TYR A 62 -17.68 15.30 1.45
CA TYR A 62 -16.79 14.14 1.50
C TYR A 62 -17.35 12.95 0.72
N GLU A 63 -18.36 13.14 -0.13
CA GLU A 63 -18.98 12.08 -0.91
C GLU A 63 -17.95 11.22 -1.65
N GLY A 64 -18.07 9.90 -1.52
CA GLY A 64 -17.17 8.95 -2.14
C GLY A 64 -15.87 8.72 -1.36
N MET A 65 -15.69 9.31 -0.18
CA MET A 65 -14.51 9.10 0.67
C MET A 65 -14.82 8.14 1.83
N ALA A 66 -13.88 7.26 2.13
CA ALA A 66 -13.88 6.33 3.24
C ALA A 66 -12.86 6.72 4.31
N PHE A 67 -13.18 6.43 5.57
CA PHE A 67 -12.37 6.75 6.74
C PHE A 67 -12.48 5.63 7.78
N PHE A 68 -11.46 5.52 8.63
CA PHE A 68 -11.40 4.56 9.72
C PHE A 68 -11.16 5.25 11.07
N GLY A 69 -12.14 5.19 11.96
CA GLY A 69 -12.00 5.73 13.31
C GLY A 69 -11.32 4.75 14.25
N THR A 70 -10.14 5.11 14.75
CA THR A 70 -9.37 4.31 15.72
C THR A 70 -9.84 4.55 17.15
N GLY A 71 -9.63 3.57 18.04
CA GLY A 71 -9.83 3.74 19.49
C GLY A 71 -11.25 3.45 20.02
N GLY A 72 -12.11 2.82 19.23
CA GLY A 72 -13.38 2.25 19.71
C GLY A 72 -13.29 0.75 19.96
N ASP A 73 -14.19 0.22 20.79
CA ASP A 73 -14.47 -1.21 20.90
C ASP A 73 -15.30 -1.73 19.72
N THR A 74 -15.40 -3.06 19.58
CA THR A 74 -16.10 -3.72 18.46
C THR A 74 -17.56 -3.28 18.34
N GLU A 75 -18.22 -2.96 19.45
CA GLU A 75 -19.61 -2.45 19.45
C GLU A 75 -19.66 -1.04 18.85
N ALA A 76 -18.77 -0.13 19.28
CA ALA A 76 -18.66 1.21 18.69
C ALA A 76 -18.28 1.18 17.19
N MET A 77 -17.49 0.20 16.77
CA MET A 77 -17.14 0.00 15.35
C MET A 77 -18.30 -0.54 14.49
N SER A 78 -19.24 -1.23 15.13
CA SER A 78 -20.41 -1.86 14.49
C SER A 78 -21.68 -1.02 14.62
N GLU A 79 -21.65 0.05 15.43
CA GLU A 79 -22.78 0.94 15.67
C GLU A 79 -23.28 1.55 14.35
N SER A 80 -24.60 1.63 14.16
CA SER A 80 -25.17 2.27 12.98
C SER A 80 -24.84 3.76 12.97
N VAL A 81 -24.49 4.30 11.79
CA VAL A 81 -24.16 5.72 11.62
C VAL A 81 -25.26 6.42 10.84
N ASP A 82 -25.51 7.68 11.19
CA ASP A 82 -26.49 8.52 10.50
C ASP A 82 -25.95 9.11 9.18
N GLU A 83 -26.85 9.38 8.24
CA GLU A 83 -26.53 10.08 6.99
C GLU A 83 -25.85 11.44 7.29
N PRO A 84 -24.79 11.82 6.55
CA PRO A 84 -24.32 11.24 5.27
C PRO A 84 -23.36 10.05 5.39
N LYS A 85 -23.12 9.54 6.61
CA LYS A 85 -22.18 8.43 6.83
C LYS A 85 -22.90 7.10 6.63
N VAL A 86 -22.21 6.13 6.05
CA VAL A 86 -22.67 4.74 5.99
C VAL A 86 -21.54 3.81 6.38
N ARG A 87 -21.88 2.67 6.99
CA ARG A 87 -20.90 1.64 7.35
C ARG A 87 -20.40 0.93 6.10
N VAL A 88 -19.08 0.81 6.00
CA VAL A 88 -18.47 -0.11 5.04
C VAL A 88 -18.42 -1.47 5.71
N MET A 89 -19.09 -2.43 5.08
CA MET A 89 -19.06 -3.81 5.50
C MET A 89 -17.92 -4.50 4.78
N CYS A 90 -17.13 -5.29 5.50
CA CYS A 90 -16.09 -6.08 4.89
C CYS A 90 -16.74 -7.24 4.15
N PRO A 91 -16.35 -7.51 2.89
CA PRO A 91 -16.84 -8.68 2.21
C PRO A 91 -16.48 -9.89 3.08
N THR A 92 -17.43 -10.82 3.23
CA THR A 92 -17.13 -12.15 3.78
C THR A 92 -16.24 -12.85 2.76
N LEU A 93 -14.94 -12.55 2.80
CA LEU A 93 -13.95 -13.39 2.19
C LEU A 93 -14.16 -14.75 2.81
N THR A 94 -14.54 -15.74 2.01
CA THR A 94 -14.53 -17.11 2.48
C THR A 94 -13.16 -17.37 3.10
N GLU A 95 -13.06 -18.16 4.17
CA GLU A 95 -11.78 -18.46 4.82
C GLU A 95 -10.72 -18.95 3.81
N ALA A 96 -11.15 -19.51 2.67
CA ALA A 96 -10.30 -19.87 1.54
C ALA A 96 -9.70 -18.67 0.78
N GLU A 97 -10.46 -17.60 0.54
CA GLU A 97 -9.99 -16.40 -0.18
C GLU A 97 -9.19 -15.45 0.74
N ALA A 98 -9.57 -15.38 2.02
CA ALA A 98 -8.80 -14.69 3.05
C ALA A 98 -7.44 -15.38 3.28
N LYS A 99 -7.42 -16.72 3.32
CA LYS A 99 -6.18 -17.50 3.41
C LYS A 99 -5.34 -17.40 2.15
N ALA A 100 -5.93 -17.41 0.95
CA ALA A 100 -5.18 -17.22 -0.29
C ALA A 100 -4.57 -15.81 -0.40
N LYS A 101 -5.27 -14.76 0.04
CA LYS A 101 -4.70 -13.40 0.13
C LYS A 101 -3.68 -13.26 1.26
N ALA A 102 -3.90 -13.89 2.41
CA ALA A 102 -2.94 -13.90 3.51
C ALA A 102 -1.67 -14.70 3.16
N GLU A 103 -1.79 -15.79 2.41
CA GLU A 103 -0.66 -16.57 1.90
C GLU A 103 0.06 -15.83 0.76
N ALA A 104 -0.66 -15.10 -0.10
CA ALA A 104 -0.04 -14.22 -1.10
C ALA A 104 0.68 -13.02 -0.45
N LYS A 105 0.10 -12.43 0.60
CA LYS A 105 0.69 -11.32 1.37
C LYS A 105 1.83 -11.79 2.28
N ALA A 106 1.75 -12.99 2.85
CA ALA A 106 2.83 -13.63 3.58
C ALA A 106 3.97 -14.03 2.64
N LYS A 107 3.67 -14.45 1.41
CA LYS A 107 4.67 -14.72 0.38
C LYS A 107 5.35 -13.44 -0.09
N ALA A 108 4.60 -12.36 -0.33
CA ALA A 108 5.17 -11.04 -0.65
C ALA A 108 6.01 -10.45 0.50
N LYS A 109 5.59 -10.66 1.76
CA LYS A 109 6.36 -10.23 2.94
C LYS A 109 7.59 -11.12 3.19
N ALA A 110 7.52 -12.42 2.91
CA ALA A 110 8.66 -13.32 2.99
C ALA A 110 9.68 -13.10 1.86
N GLU A 111 9.23 -12.68 0.67
CA GLU A 111 10.10 -12.33 -0.46
C GLU A 111 10.74 -10.93 -0.29
N ALA A 112 10.16 -10.06 0.54
CA ALA A 112 10.80 -8.83 1.01
C ALA A 112 11.89 -9.08 2.09
N GLU A 113 11.83 -10.20 2.81
CA GLU A 113 12.81 -10.58 3.84
C GLU A 113 13.80 -11.67 3.39
N ALA A 114 13.69 -12.16 2.15
CA ALA A 114 14.70 -12.99 1.48
C ALA A 114 15.67 -12.14 0.65
N GLY A 115 16.06 -10.99 1.21
CA GLY A 115 16.79 -9.91 0.54
C GLY A 115 18.06 -10.37 -0.16
N VAL A 116 17.99 -10.45 -1.50
CA VAL A 116 19.17 -10.33 -2.34
C VAL A 116 19.44 -8.84 -2.47
N THR A 117 20.62 -8.41 -2.05
CA THR A 117 21.04 -7.02 -2.21
C THR A 117 21.13 -6.73 -3.69
N CYS A 118 20.55 -5.61 -4.13
CA CYS A 118 20.60 -5.17 -5.52
C CYS A 118 22.05 -4.86 -5.89
N ASP A 119 22.75 -5.84 -6.48
CA ASP A 119 24.13 -5.75 -6.97
C ASP A 119 24.21 -5.14 -8.37
N SER A 120 23.06 -4.98 -9.04
CA SER A 120 22.97 -4.38 -10.37
C SER A 120 22.09 -3.12 -10.39
N LYS A 121 22.41 -2.21 -11.32
CA LYS A 121 21.64 -0.99 -11.57
C LYS A 121 20.20 -1.32 -12.00
N GLU A 122 20.03 -2.33 -12.86
CA GLU A 122 18.72 -2.72 -13.41
C GLU A 122 17.82 -3.27 -12.32
N SER A 123 18.34 -4.19 -11.52
CA SER A 123 17.60 -4.76 -10.39
C SER A 123 17.24 -3.70 -9.35
N CYS A 124 18.15 -2.76 -9.07
CA CYS A 124 17.87 -1.60 -8.21
C CYS A 124 16.75 -0.71 -8.77
N GLN A 125 16.73 -0.48 -10.08
CA GLN A 125 15.73 0.35 -10.72
C GLN A 125 14.35 -0.31 -10.65
N ASP A 126 14.26 -1.58 -11.06
CA ASP A 126 13.02 -2.35 -11.02
C ASP A 126 12.47 -2.45 -9.59
N ALA A 127 13.33 -2.68 -8.61
CA ALA A 127 12.94 -2.73 -7.19
C ALA A 127 12.42 -1.38 -6.69
N ALA A 128 13.08 -0.28 -7.07
CA ALA A 128 12.65 1.06 -6.71
C ALA A 128 11.33 1.44 -7.40
N GLU A 129 11.15 1.11 -8.69
CA GLU A 129 9.89 1.33 -9.42
C GLU A 129 8.75 0.49 -8.82
N ALA A 130 9.01 -0.79 -8.50
CA ALA A 130 8.04 -1.67 -7.86
C ALA A 130 7.64 -1.17 -6.46
N ALA A 131 8.58 -0.57 -5.73
CA ALA A 131 8.33 0.06 -4.44
C ALA A 131 7.70 1.46 -4.54
N GLY A 132 7.48 1.99 -5.75
CA GLY A 132 6.86 3.29 -5.99
C GLY A 132 7.79 4.49 -5.75
N PHE A 133 9.11 4.29 -5.78
CA PHE A 133 10.11 5.35 -5.63
C PHE A 133 10.43 6.01 -6.98
N GLN A 134 10.78 7.29 -6.93
CA GLN A 134 11.26 8.02 -8.09
C GLN A 134 12.71 7.65 -8.40
N ILE A 135 12.99 7.28 -9.65
CA ILE A 135 14.33 6.94 -10.13
C ILE A 135 15.15 8.22 -10.35
N GLY A 136 16.12 8.47 -9.46
CA GLY A 136 16.87 9.72 -9.42
C GLY A 136 16.03 10.94 -9.06
N GLY A 137 16.57 12.14 -9.30
CA GLY A 137 15.86 13.39 -9.08
C GLY A 137 16.68 14.49 -8.42
N GLY A 138 16.07 15.66 -8.24
CA GLY A 138 16.72 16.79 -7.59
C GLY A 138 17.94 17.37 -8.33
N GLY A 139 18.08 17.08 -9.63
CA GLY A 139 19.22 17.47 -10.46
C GLY A 139 20.34 16.42 -10.54
N TYR A 140 20.12 15.21 -9.99
CA TYR A 140 21.08 14.11 -10.00
C TYR A 140 20.56 12.92 -10.79
N ASP A 141 21.46 12.26 -11.52
CA ASP A 141 21.17 11.01 -12.21
C ASP A 141 20.90 9.88 -11.23
N PHE A 142 20.15 8.87 -11.66
CA PHE A 142 19.87 7.70 -10.84
C PHE A 142 21.15 6.94 -10.45
N ALA A 143 22.05 6.71 -11.39
CA ALA A 143 23.27 5.95 -11.16
C ALA A 143 24.51 6.83 -11.36
N GLY A 144 25.44 6.75 -10.41
CA GLY A 144 26.66 7.55 -10.45
C GLY A 144 27.69 7.12 -9.41
N ASP A 145 28.85 7.76 -9.43
CA ASP A 145 29.90 7.55 -8.43
C ASP A 145 29.55 8.26 -7.12
N TRP A 146 28.53 7.73 -6.44
CA TRP A 146 28.06 8.24 -5.16
C TRP A 146 28.93 7.72 -4.01
N HIS A 147 28.93 8.43 -2.89
CA HIS A 147 29.59 7.98 -1.66
C HIS A 147 28.98 6.68 -1.13
N THR A 148 27.66 6.54 -1.19
CA THR A 148 26.95 5.32 -0.81
C THR A 148 26.89 4.39 -2.01
N LYS A 149 27.48 3.19 -1.92
CA LYS A 149 27.52 2.21 -3.00
C LYS A 149 26.32 1.27 -2.96
N GLY A 150 25.92 0.72 -4.10
CA GLY A 150 24.73 -0.14 -4.22
C GLY A 150 23.42 0.64 -4.26
N CYS A 151 22.30 -0.07 -4.14
CA CYS A 151 20.96 0.52 -4.21
C CYS A 151 20.55 1.15 -2.87
N TYR A 152 20.12 2.41 -2.89
CA TYR A 152 19.60 3.09 -1.72
C TYR A 152 18.51 4.09 -2.09
N MET A 153 17.63 4.38 -1.14
CA MET A 153 16.54 5.34 -1.31
C MET A 153 16.47 6.25 -0.08
N TYR A 154 15.87 7.41 -0.26
CA TYR A 154 15.66 8.37 0.82
C TYR A 154 14.23 8.23 1.35
N ASN A 155 14.11 7.92 2.64
CA ASN A 155 12.81 7.82 3.33
C ASN A 155 12.33 9.17 3.91
N SER A 156 13.20 10.18 3.90
CA SER A 156 12.93 11.50 4.48
C SER A 156 13.87 12.58 3.93
N GLY A 157 13.53 13.84 4.17
CA GLY A 157 14.35 15.00 3.82
C GLY A 157 14.18 15.45 2.37
N LYS A 158 15.16 16.21 1.86
CA LYS A 158 15.06 16.87 0.53
C LYS A 158 14.85 15.90 -0.64
N TYR A 159 15.33 14.67 -0.49
CA TYR A 159 15.28 13.64 -1.53
C TYR A 159 14.28 12.53 -1.19
N GLU A 160 13.39 12.74 -0.22
CA GLU A 160 12.36 11.78 0.19
C GLU A 160 11.59 11.22 -1.02
N GLY A 161 11.44 9.90 -1.05
CA GLY A 161 10.79 9.19 -2.15
C GLY A 161 11.67 9.00 -3.39
N MET A 162 12.96 9.35 -3.35
CA MET A 162 13.90 9.13 -4.46
C MET A 162 14.85 7.96 -4.20
N ALA A 163 15.12 7.19 -5.26
CA ALA A 163 16.08 6.10 -5.28
C ALA A 163 17.31 6.44 -6.13
N PHE A 164 18.47 5.92 -5.71
CA PHE A 164 19.77 6.12 -6.35
C PHE A 164 20.60 4.84 -6.28
N PHE A 165 21.53 4.70 -7.24
CA PHE A 165 22.45 3.56 -7.33
C PHE A 165 23.90 4.05 -7.36
N GLY A 166 24.66 3.73 -6.30
CA GLY A 166 26.08 4.05 -6.24
C GLY A 166 26.94 3.01 -6.95
N THR A 167 27.55 3.40 -8.06
CA THR A 167 28.48 2.55 -8.81
C THR A 167 29.87 2.53 -8.18
N GLY A 168 30.64 1.45 -8.40
CA GLY A 168 32.07 1.41 -8.04
C GLY A 168 32.39 0.96 -6.61
N GLY A 169 31.50 0.22 -5.95
CA GLY A 169 31.80 -0.48 -4.69
C GLY A 169 31.75 -1.99 -4.86
N ASP A 170 32.37 -2.72 -3.94
CA ASP A 170 32.28 -4.18 -3.85
C ASP A 170 30.93 -4.62 -3.25
N THR A 171 30.59 -5.90 -3.36
CA THR A 171 29.32 -6.46 -2.85
C THR A 171 29.09 -6.14 -1.36
N GLU A 172 30.15 -6.09 -0.55
CA GLU A 172 30.08 -5.69 0.85
C GLU A 172 29.67 -4.22 1.02
N ALA A 173 30.26 -3.31 0.25
CA ALA A 173 29.90 -1.88 0.26
C ALA A 173 28.48 -1.64 -0.27
N MET A 174 28.00 -2.48 -1.19
CA MET A 174 26.62 -2.43 -1.70
C MET A 174 25.59 -2.95 -0.70
N SER A 175 26.02 -3.81 0.23
CA SER A 175 25.17 -4.46 1.24
C SER A 175 25.29 -3.82 2.63
N GLU A 176 26.23 -2.88 2.81
CA GLU A 176 26.45 -2.17 4.06
C GLU A 176 25.20 -1.41 4.50
N SER A 177 24.81 -1.52 5.76
CA SER A 177 23.70 -0.76 6.33
C SER A 177 23.96 0.74 6.20
N VAL A 178 22.95 1.49 5.78
CA VAL A 178 23.02 2.96 5.65
C VAL A 178 22.23 3.63 6.77
N ASP A 179 22.70 4.77 7.24
CA ASP A 179 22.02 5.60 8.23
C ASP A 179 20.93 6.48 7.62
N GLU A 180 19.93 6.83 8.43
CA GLU A 180 18.87 7.78 8.06
C GLU A 180 19.47 9.12 7.57
N PRO A 181 18.94 9.70 6.48
CA PRO A 181 17.65 9.41 5.84
C PRO A 181 17.70 8.32 4.74
N LYS A 182 18.81 7.59 4.60
CA LYS A 182 18.96 6.57 3.56
C LYS A 182 18.52 5.21 4.08
N VAL A 183 17.87 4.43 3.22
CA VAL A 183 17.55 3.02 3.48
C VAL A 183 17.94 2.17 2.28
N ARG A 184 18.27 0.90 2.52
CA ARG A 184 18.61 -0.05 1.44
C ARG A 184 17.34 -0.55 0.76
N VAL A 185 17.40 -0.60 -0.57
CA VAL A 185 16.38 -1.25 -1.38
C VAL A 185 16.76 -2.72 -1.53
N MET A 186 15.86 -3.61 -1.15
CA MET A 186 16.00 -5.04 -1.40
C MET A 186 15.44 -5.35 -2.77
N CYS A 187 16.17 -6.13 -3.56
CA CYS A 187 15.67 -6.56 -4.84
C CYS A 187 14.73 -7.75 -4.62
N PRO A 188 13.52 -7.74 -5.22
CA PRO A 188 12.73 -8.95 -5.24
C PRO A 188 13.58 -9.99 -5.98
N THR A 189 13.71 -11.20 -5.41
CA THR A 189 14.23 -12.31 -6.19
C THR A 189 13.29 -12.47 -7.36
N LEU A 190 13.71 -12.07 -8.56
CA LEU A 190 13.02 -12.40 -9.79
C LEU A 190 12.91 -13.92 -9.79
N THR A 191 11.75 -14.44 -9.38
CA THR A 191 11.43 -15.83 -9.67
C THR A 191 11.60 -15.95 -11.19
N GLU A 192 12.26 -17.03 -11.63
CA GLU A 192 12.67 -17.29 -13.02
C GLU A 192 11.53 -17.19 -14.08
N ALA A 193 10.30 -16.85 -13.68
CA ALA A 193 9.16 -16.57 -14.52
C ALA A 193 9.29 -15.27 -15.34
N GLU A 194 9.93 -14.20 -14.84
CA GLU A 194 9.99 -12.91 -15.57
C GLU A 194 11.25 -12.72 -16.42
N ALA A 195 12.33 -13.48 -16.13
CA ALA A 195 13.56 -13.48 -16.94
C ALA A 195 13.36 -14.05 -18.36
N LYS A 196 12.23 -14.73 -18.64
CA LYS A 196 11.87 -15.23 -19.97
C LYS A 196 10.97 -14.30 -20.79
N ALA A 197 10.52 -13.16 -20.24
CA ALA A 197 9.61 -12.26 -20.96
C ALA A 197 10.32 -11.17 -21.79
N LYS A 198 11.66 -11.04 -21.68
CA LYS A 198 12.46 -10.10 -22.48
C LYS A 198 13.63 -10.76 -23.24
N ALA A 199 13.49 -12.03 -23.59
CA ALA A 199 14.36 -12.70 -24.57
C ALA A 199 13.96 -12.35 -26.01
#